data_AF-A0A329S6Q5-F1
#
_entry.id   AF-A0A329S6Q5-F1
#
_cell.length_a   1.000
_cell.length_b   1.000
_cell.length_c   1.000
_cell.angle_alpha   90.00
_cell.angle_beta   90.00
_cell.angle_gamma   90.00
#
_symmetry.space_group_name_H-M   'P 1'
#
loop_
_entity.id
_entity.type
_entity.pdbx_description
1 polymer ?
#
loop_
_entity_poly.entity_id
_entity_poly.type
_entity_poly.pdbx_seq_one_letter_code
_entity_poly.pdbx_strand_id
1 'polypeptide(L)'
;MVSFVKLDSTNLVQDGYNSTWKYSFPGSAADFKDVTCAVQSIAMYNSEYNIDSLQFWNNSFKVEVPTAATTSTISITLADGIYTYADVNQSIQTALANAGANLIDASGNNVFYIQLSENSVYYAAQFDFSATPTSLPTGYSRPAAGLYSSGGTGLPTTTRVPRVIIDKAAFGKVVGLTSGTYPAPPATVASAQLSNIIPQIHPTSSYIVN
;
A
#
# COMPACT_ATOMS: atom_id res chain seq x y z
N MET A 1 -29.15 -13.50 31.98
CA MET A 1 -29.68 -12.32 31.28
C MET A 1 -28.47 -11.58 30.73
N VAL A 2 -28.33 -11.46 29.41
CA VAL A 2 -27.22 -10.76 28.77
C VAL A 2 -27.69 -9.35 28.43
N SER A 3 -27.00 -8.35 28.98
CA SER A 3 -27.31 -6.93 28.74
C SER A 3 -26.20 -6.35 27.87
N PHE A 4 -26.55 -5.83 26.70
CA PHE A 4 -25.61 -5.20 25.79
C PHE A 4 -25.40 -3.74 26.18
N VAL A 5 -24.17 -3.36 26.50
CA VAL A 5 -23.76 -1.96 26.71
C VAL A 5 -23.05 -1.50 25.45
N LYS A 6 -23.63 -0.52 24.74
CA LYS A 6 -22.97 0.14 23.61
C LYS A 6 -22.09 1.27 24.14
N LEU A 7 -20.81 1.23 23.79
CA LEU A 7 -19.87 2.33 23.97
C LEU A 7 -19.63 2.99 22.60
N ASP A 8 -19.93 4.28 22.47
CA ASP A 8 -19.60 5.09 21.28
C ASP A 8 -18.94 6.43 21.66
N SER A 9 -18.69 7.31 20.68
CA SER A 9 -18.00 8.58 20.90
C SER A 9 -18.65 9.48 21.96
N THR A 10 -19.92 9.25 22.30
CA THR A 10 -20.62 9.99 23.37
C THR A 10 -20.16 9.55 24.77
N ASN A 11 -19.52 8.39 24.89
CA ASN A 11 -18.96 7.85 26.13
C ASN A 11 -17.48 8.21 26.31
N LEU A 12 -16.86 8.88 25.34
CA LEU A 12 -15.48 9.29 25.44
C LEU A 12 -15.30 10.33 26.54
N VAL A 13 -14.38 10.06 27.45
CA VAL A 13 -13.96 11.04 28.46
C VAL A 13 -13.11 12.08 27.75
N GLN A 14 -13.54 13.33 27.82
CA GLN A 14 -12.81 14.48 27.28
C GLN A 14 -11.60 14.80 28.18
N ASP A 15 -10.54 14.00 28.07
CA ASP A 15 -9.25 14.17 28.75
C ASP A 15 -8.13 14.65 27.81
N GLY A 16 -8.43 14.80 26.51
CA GLY A 16 -7.48 15.20 25.47
C GLY A 16 -6.63 14.05 24.91
N TYR A 17 -6.75 12.84 25.46
CA TYR A 17 -5.98 11.65 25.05
C TYR A 17 -6.82 10.62 24.31
N ASN A 18 -8.15 10.78 24.29
CA ASN A 18 -9.11 9.87 23.65
C ASN A 18 -8.96 8.40 24.09
N SER A 19 -8.40 8.17 25.28
CA SER A 19 -8.00 6.84 25.76
C SER A 19 -8.97 6.23 26.77
N THR A 20 -9.89 7.03 27.32
CA THR A 20 -10.82 6.60 28.37
C THR A 20 -12.26 6.73 27.91
N TRP A 21 -13.04 5.65 28.06
CA TRP A 21 -14.46 5.62 27.72
C TRP A 21 -15.26 5.22 28.97
N LYS A 22 -16.33 5.97 29.29
CA LYS A 22 -17.14 5.78 30.49
C LYS A 22 -18.63 5.70 30.15
N TYR A 23 -19.24 4.55 30.48
CA TYR A 23 -20.69 4.39 30.50
C TYR A 23 -21.21 4.55 31.92
N SER A 24 -22.16 5.46 32.13
CA SER A 24 -22.83 5.63 33.42
C SER A 24 -24.21 5.01 33.35
N PHE A 25 -24.48 4.02 34.20
CA PHE A 25 -25.80 3.39 34.26
C PHE A 25 -26.85 4.41 34.74
N PRO A 26 -28.02 4.49 34.07
CA PRO A 26 -29.05 5.46 34.47
C PRO A 26 -29.74 5.06 35.78
N GLY A 27 -29.62 5.90 36.82
CA GLY A 27 -30.40 5.79 38.07
C GLY A 27 -30.28 4.44 38.79
N SER A 28 -31.38 3.93 39.34
CA SER A 28 -31.49 2.63 40.03
C SER A 28 -31.57 1.43 39.07
N ALA A 29 -31.25 1.59 37.79
CA ALA A 29 -31.34 0.52 36.79
C ALA A 29 -30.27 -0.58 36.95
N ALA A 30 -29.25 -0.33 37.78
CA ALA A 30 -28.27 -1.32 38.16
C ALA A 30 -27.92 -1.14 39.66
N ASP A 31 -28.23 -2.16 40.47
CA ASP A 31 -27.77 -2.25 41.85
C ASP A 31 -26.63 -3.27 41.90
N PHE A 32 -25.41 -2.78 42.15
CA PHE A 32 -24.20 -3.59 42.20
C PHE A 32 -23.82 -3.97 43.64
N LYS A 33 -24.79 -4.14 44.54
CA LYS A 33 -24.53 -4.59 45.90
C LYS A 33 -24.27 -6.10 45.96
N ASP A 34 -23.11 -6.49 46.48
CA ASP A 34 -22.67 -7.89 46.65
C ASP A 34 -22.64 -8.73 45.36
N VAL A 35 -22.40 -8.09 44.21
CA VAL A 35 -22.28 -8.77 42.91
C VAL A 35 -20.86 -8.69 42.36
N THR A 36 -20.43 -9.77 41.70
CA THR A 36 -19.17 -9.82 40.96
C THR A 36 -19.46 -9.57 39.48
N CYS A 37 -18.89 -8.50 38.93
CA CYS A 37 -18.93 -8.23 37.50
C CYS A 37 -17.64 -8.73 36.85
N ALA A 38 -17.76 -9.46 35.75
CA ALA A 38 -16.64 -9.86 34.91
C ALA A 38 -16.90 -9.40 33.47
N VAL A 39 -15.84 -8.92 32.81
CA VAL A 39 -15.89 -8.60 31.39
C VAL A 39 -15.76 -9.89 30.61
N GLN A 40 -16.76 -10.23 29.81
CA GLN A 40 -16.75 -11.46 29.00
C GLN A 40 -15.87 -11.34 27.76
N SER A 41 -15.88 -10.17 27.10
CA SER A 41 -15.07 -9.90 25.91
C SER A 41 -15.04 -8.39 25.60
N ILE A 42 -13.93 -7.92 25.06
CA ILE A 42 -13.79 -6.58 24.45
C ILE A 42 -13.39 -6.80 23.00
N ALA A 43 -14.09 -6.15 22.07
CA ALA A 43 -13.71 -6.11 20.66
C ALA A 43 -13.43 -4.65 20.28
N MET A 44 -12.26 -4.39 19.71
CA MET A 44 -11.86 -3.09 19.19
C MET A 44 -11.43 -3.26 17.74
N TYR A 45 -11.78 -2.29 16.88
CA TYR A 45 -11.24 -2.26 15.53
C TYR A 45 -9.73 -2.04 15.57
N ASN A 46 -8.99 -2.75 14.71
CA ASN A 46 -7.57 -2.53 14.54
C ASN A 46 -7.38 -1.12 13.94
N SER A 47 -6.75 -0.24 14.72
CA SER A 47 -6.38 1.12 14.31
C SER A 47 -4.86 1.26 14.22
N GLU A 48 -4.12 0.15 14.13
CA GLU A 48 -2.68 0.18 13.96
C GLU A 48 -2.36 0.42 12.49
N TYR A 49 -1.48 1.38 12.25
CA TYR A 49 -0.91 1.57 10.92
C TYR A 49 -0.09 0.36 10.55
N ASN A 50 -0.24 -0.11 9.32
CA ASN A 50 0.60 -1.20 8.83
C ASN A 50 1.82 -0.69 8.07
N ILE A 51 1.79 0.57 7.64
CA ILE A 51 2.91 1.33 7.12
C ILE A 51 3.24 2.44 8.10
N ASP A 52 4.45 2.43 8.65
CA ASP A 52 4.90 3.44 9.60
C ASP A 52 6.42 3.68 9.46
N SER A 53 6.78 4.95 9.29
CA SER A 53 8.15 5.40 9.07
C SER A 53 9.07 5.24 10.29
N LEU A 54 8.53 5.20 11.50
CA LEU A 54 9.28 5.16 12.76
C LEU A 54 9.23 3.79 13.43
N GLN A 55 8.05 3.16 13.45
CA GLN A 55 7.83 1.88 14.11
C GLN A 55 8.28 0.72 13.22
N PHE A 56 7.99 0.77 11.93
CA PHE A 56 8.24 -0.35 11.01
C PHE A 56 9.30 -0.07 9.95
N TRP A 57 9.64 1.19 9.68
CA TRP A 57 10.61 1.60 8.66
C TRP A 57 10.30 1.04 7.26
N ASN A 58 9.01 0.79 6.99
CA ASN A 58 8.52 0.08 5.82
C ASN A 58 7.76 1.02 4.86
N ASN A 59 8.00 2.32 4.90
CA ASN A 59 7.25 3.30 4.13
C ASN A 59 7.92 3.72 2.81
N SER A 60 9.06 3.13 2.42
CA SER A 60 9.77 3.56 1.22
C SER A 60 10.36 2.41 0.41
N PHE A 61 10.37 2.62 -0.91
CA PHE A 61 10.93 1.75 -1.94
C PHE A 61 11.10 2.54 -3.24
N LYS A 62 11.57 1.90 -4.32
CA LYS A 62 11.77 2.58 -5.60
C LYS A 62 11.25 1.78 -6.78
N VAL A 63 10.94 2.47 -7.87
CA VAL A 63 10.66 1.88 -9.17
C VAL A 63 11.61 2.46 -10.20
N GLU A 64 12.28 1.58 -10.94
CA GLU A 64 13.09 1.92 -12.09
C GLU A 64 12.22 1.84 -13.35
N VAL A 65 12.12 2.93 -14.11
CA VAL A 65 11.36 2.98 -15.37
C VAL A 65 12.30 3.16 -16.57
N PRO A 66 12.07 2.47 -17.69
CA PRO A 66 12.84 2.67 -18.92
C PRO A 66 12.54 4.03 -19.54
N THR A 67 13.57 4.75 -20.01
CA THR A 67 13.41 6.01 -20.74
C THR A 67 14.63 6.31 -21.63
N ALA A 68 14.39 6.76 -22.86
CA ALA A 68 15.45 6.87 -23.89
C ALA A 68 16.33 5.60 -23.95
N ALA A 69 17.66 5.76 -24.02
CA ALA A 69 18.61 4.64 -23.98
C ALA A 69 18.98 4.20 -22.55
N THR A 70 18.31 4.70 -21.51
CA THR A 70 18.65 4.51 -20.09
C THR A 70 17.42 4.13 -19.25
N THR A 71 17.57 4.12 -17.93
CA THR A 71 16.49 4.04 -16.95
C THR A 71 16.47 5.28 -16.06
N SER A 72 15.34 5.54 -15.42
CA SER A 72 15.19 6.55 -14.37
C SER A 72 14.59 5.91 -13.13
N THR A 73 15.11 6.25 -11.96
CA THR A 73 14.66 5.70 -10.68
C THR A 73 13.76 6.69 -9.97
N ILE A 74 12.55 6.26 -9.67
CA ILE A 74 11.52 7.02 -8.97
C ILE A 74 11.42 6.48 -7.55
N SER A 75 11.75 7.31 -6.57
CA SER A 75 11.58 6.98 -5.15
C SER A 75 10.12 7.18 -4.74
N ILE A 76 9.58 6.20 -4.02
CA ILE A 76 8.21 6.21 -3.54
C ILE A 76 8.26 6.20 -2.02
N THR A 77 7.55 7.14 -1.39
CA THR A 77 7.42 7.23 0.05
C THR A 77 5.94 7.30 0.39
N LEU A 78 5.47 6.27 1.08
CA LEU A 78 4.11 6.18 1.60
C LEU A 78 4.02 7.04 2.87
N ALA A 79 2.90 7.73 3.04
CA ALA A 79 2.58 8.36 4.31
C ALA A 79 2.21 7.27 5.34
N ASP A 80 2.46 7.52 6.62
CA ASP A 80 2.10 6.58 7.68
C ASP A 80 0.58 6.36 7.71
N GLY A 81 0.15 5.11 7.77
CA GLY A 81 -1.27 4.79 7.64
C GLY A 81 -1.56 3.30 7.45
N ILE A 82 -2.84 3.02 7.14
CA ILE A 82 -3.33 1.68 6.80
C ILE A 82 -3.48 1.54 5.28
N TYR A 83 -2.82 0.53 4.72
CA TYR A 83 -2.76 0.30 3.28
C TYR A 83 -3.12 -1.14 2.93
N THR A 84 -3.97 -1.32 1.94
CA THR A 84 -4.08 -2.56 1.16
C THR A 84 -3.08 -2.56 0.00
N TYR A 85 -2.87 -3.69 -0.68
CA TYR A 85 -2.04 -3.71 -1.88
C TYR A 85 -2.57 -2.78 -2.99
N ALA A 86 -3.89 -2.58 -3.05
CA ALA A 86 -4.50 -1.63 -3.98
C ALA A 86 -4.09 -0.19 -3.65
N ASP A 87 -4.03 0.19 -2.37
CA ASP A 87 -3.61 1.52 -1.94
C ASP A 87 -2.11 1.76 -2.20
N VAL A 88 -1.28 0.74 -1.99
CA VAL A 88 0.15 0.79 -2.35
C VAL A 88 0.30 0.93 -3.86
N ASN A 89 -0.47 0.18 -4.66
CA ASN A 89 -0.47 0.30 -6.11
C ASN A 89 -0.90 1.70 -6.57
N GLN A 90 -1.94 2.28 -5.96
CA GLN A 90 -2.36 3.65 -6.24
C GLN A 90 -1.25 4.67 -5.93
N SER A 91 -0.49 4.44 -4.86
CA SER A 91 0.66 5.27 -4.50
C SER A 91 1.79 5.15 -5.52
N ILE A 92 2.05 3.95 -6.06
CA ILE A 92 2.98 3.73 -7.18
C ILE A 92 2.51 4.53 -8.39
N GLN A 93 1.26 4.37 -8.80
CA GLN A 93 0.70 5.05 -9.97
C GLN A 93 0.75 6.57 -9.82
N THR A 94 0.47 7.10 -8.63
CA THR A 94 0.56 8.53 -8.34
C THR A 94 1.99 9.04 -8.48
N ALA A 95 2.99 8.33 -7.92
CA ALA A 95 4.39 8.70 -8.06
C ALA A 95 4.87 8.65 -9.51
N LEU A 96 4.46 7.64 -10.27
CA LEU A 96 4.78 7.52 -11.70
C LEU A 96 4.11 8.62 -12.54
N ALA A 97 2.86 8.96 -12.25
CA ALA A 97 2.16 10.05 -12.94
C ALA A 97 2.82 11.41 -12.67
N ASN A 98 3.22 11.67 -11.41
CA ASN A 98 3.96 12.88 -11.05
C ASN A 98 5.34 12.97 -11.73
N ALA A 99 5.99 11.83 -11.96
CA ALA A 99 7.23 11.76 -12.73
C ALA A 99 7.01 11.82 -14.27
N GLY A 100 5.76 11.78 -14.75
CA GLY A 100 5.43 11.65 -16.17
C GLY A 100 5.89 10.34 -16.79
N ALA A 101 5.90 9.25 -16.01
CA ALA A 101 6.28 7.90 -16.40
C ALA A 101 5.06 7.02 -16.76
N ASN A 102 4.09 7.63 -17.43
CA ASN A 102 2.83 7.00 -17.87
C ASN A 102 2.49 7.48 -19.29
N LEU A 103 1.62 6.75 -19.97
CA LEU A 103 0.94 7.25 -21.17
C LEU A 103 -0.54 7.47 -20.88
N ILE A 104 -1.22 8.17 -21.77
CA ILE A 104 -2.67 8.43 -21.65
C ILE A 104 -3.34 7.74 -22.85
N ASP A 105 -4.28 6.83 -22.59
CA ASP A 105 -5.02 6.13 -23.64
C ASP A 105 -6.07 7.04 -24.33
N ALA A 106 -6.74 6.51 -25.36
CA ALA A 106 -7.77 7.25 -26.11
C ALA A 106 -8.98 7.67 -25.26
N SER A 107 -9.19 7.01 -24.11
CA SER A 107 -10.28 7.30 -23.17
C SER A 107 -9.84 8.33 -22.10
N GLY A 108 -8.59 8.79 -22.14
CA GLY A 108 -8.04 9.72 -21.15
C GLY A 108 -7.51 9.05 -19.88
N ASN A 109 -7.40 7.72 -19.84
CA ASN A 109 -6.89 7.02 -18.66
C ASN A 109 -5.36 6.95 -18.68
N ASN A 110 -4.76 7.09 -17.50
CA ASN A 110 -3.33 6.86 -17.33
C ASN A 110 -3.02 5.35 -17.40
N VAL A 111 -2.09 5.00 -18.28
CA VAL A 111 -1.58 3.64 -18.48
C VAL A 111 -0.19 3.53 -17.89
N PHE A 112 -0.04 2.59 -16.97
CA PHE A 112 1.20 2.27 -16.27
C PHE A 112 1.71 0.90 -16.67
N TYR A 113 3.03 0.73 -16.64
CA TYR A 113 3.71 -0.49 -17.08
C TYR A 113 4.16 -1.40 -15.93
N ILE A 114 3.68 -1.11 -14.73
CA ILE A 114 3.87 -1.89 -13.50
C ILE A 114 2.59 -1.85 -12.69
N GLN A 115 2.21 -2.98 -12.11
CA GLN A 115 1.06 -3.08 -11.22
C GLN A 115 1.38 -4.00 -10.05
N LEU A 116 0.96 -3.60 -8.85
CA LEU A 116 0.95 -4.45 -7.67
C LEU A 116 -0.47 -4.96 -7.42
N SER A 117 -0.60 -6.26 -7.21
CA SER A 117 -1.87 -6.90 -6.89
C SER A 117 -1.71 -7.99 -5.82
N GLU A 118 -2.82 -8.31 -5.17
CA GLU A 118 -2.90 -9.49 -4.30
C GLU A 118 -3.14 -10.73 -5.16
N ASN A 119 -2.41 -11.81 -4.88
CA ASN A 119 -2.65 -13.13 -5.45
C ASN A 119 -3.12 -14.08 -4.34
N SER A 120 -4.44 -14.22 -4.22
CA SER A 120 -5.08 -15.06 -3.19
C SER A 120 -4.86 -16.55 -3.39
N VAL A 121 -4.56 -17.00 -4.61
CA VAL A 121 -4.27 -18.42 -4.91
C VAL A 121 -2.95 -18.84 -4.26
N TYR A 122 -1.95 -17.95 -4.29
CA TYR A 122 -0.62 -18.20 -3.74
C TYR A 122 -0.37 -17.53 -2.39
N TYR A 123 -1.37 -16.85 -1.82
CA TYR A 123 -1.24 -16.04 -0.62
C TYR A 123 -0.02 -15.09 -0.68
N ALA A 124 0.16 -14.47 -1.84
CA ALA A 124 1.34 -13.69 -2.21
C ALA A 124 0.96 -12.30 -2.73
N ALA A 125 1.89 -11.36 -2.67
CA ALA A 125 1.83 -10.16 -3.49
C ALA A 125 2.41 -10.48 -4.87
N GLN A 126 1.85 -9.88 -5.92
CA GLN A 126 2.31 -10.04 -7.28
C GLN A 126 2.57 -8.68 -7.92
N PHE A 127 3.78 -8.51 -8.44
CA PHE A 127 4.10 -7.42 -9.35
C PHE A 127 3.99 -7.92 -10.79
N ASP A 128 3.14 -7.28 -11.57
CA ASP A 128 3.05 -7.47 -13.01
C ASP A 128 3.80 -6.35 -13.72
N PHE A 129 4.71 -6.72 -14.62
CA PHE A 129 5.51 -5.81 -15.42
C PHE A 129 5.14 -5.99 -16.88
N SER A 130 4.83 -4.89 -17.56
CA SER A 130 4.56 -4.88 -19.00
C SER A 130 5.63 -4.09 -19.75
N ALA A 131 5.81 -4.42 -21.03
CA ALA A 131 6.80 -3.78 -21.87
C ALA A 131 6.41 -2.31 -22.10
N THR A 132 7.31 -1.39 -21.72
CA THR A 132 7.16 0.03 -22.07
C THR A 132 7.40 0.19 -23.57
N PRO A 133 6.48 0.83 -24.32
CA PRO A 133 6.57 0.93 -25.76
C PRO A 133 7.71 1.86 -26.18
N THR A 134 8.36 1.54 -27.29
CA THR A 134 9.48 2.34 -27.82
C THR A 134 9.04 3.50 -28.70
N SER A 135 7.78 3.48 -29.15
CA SER A 135 7.11 4.54 -29.89
C SER A 135 5.72 4.77 -29.30
N LEU A 136 5.14 5.95 -29.55
CA LEU A 136 3.80 6.26 -29.04
C LEU A 136 2.79 5.32 -29.72
N PRO A 137 2.06 4.48 -28.97
CA PRO A 137 1.06 3.59 -29.57
C PRO A 137 -0.08 4.39 -30.21
N THR A 138 -0.72 3.82 -31.22
CA THR A 138 -1.87 4.46 -31.89
C THR A 138 -3.00 4.74 -30.90
N GLY A 139 -3.50 5.98 -30.89
CA GLY A 139 -4.57 6.41 -29.98
C GLY A 139 -4.10 6.80 -28.58
N TYR A 140 -2.80 6.75 -28.29
CA TYR A 140 -2.23 7.21 -27.03
C TYR A 140 -1.67 8.62 -27.17
N SER A 141 -1.60 9.33 -26.06
CA SER A 141 -0.89 10.61 -25.93
C SER A 141 0.15 10.57 -24.82
N ARG A 142 1.13 11.47 -24.92
CA ARG A 142 2.18 11.65 -23.91
C ARG A 142 1.70 12.59 -22.80
N PRO A 143 2.21 12.45 -21.58
CA PRO A 143 1.95 13.43 -20.53
C PRO A 143 2.53 14.79 -20.93
N ALA A 144 1.94 15.87 -20.42
CA ALA A 144 2.34 17.24 -20.74
C ALA A 144 3.77 17.58 -20.28
N ALA A 145 4.23 16.95 -19.20
CA ALA A 145 5.56 17.13 -18.61
C ALA A 145 6.10 15.80 -18.05
N GLY A 146 7.36 15.80 -17.62
CA GLY A 146 8.02 14.63 -17.03
C GLY A 146 8.65 13.70 -18.08
N LEU A 147 9.00 12.48 -17.67
CA LEU A 147 9.89 11.58 -18.42
C LEU A 147 9.39 11.30 -19.84
N TYR A 148 8.15 10.82 -20.02
CA TYR A 148 7.63 10.40 -21.33
C TYR A 148 7.05 11.54 -22.17
N SER A 149 7.10 12.79 -21.67
CA SER A 149 6.68 13.97 -22.45
C SER A 149 7.60 14.21 -23.66
N SER A 150 7.20 15.10 -24.57
CA SER A 150 8.03 15.49 -25.71
C SER A 150 9.24 16.35 -25.31
N GLY A 151 9.12 17.14 -24.23
CA GLY A 151 10.21 17.93 -23.66
C GLY A 151 11.05 17.20 -22.60
N GLY A 152 10.66 15.98 -22.24
CA GLY A 152 11.38 15.12 -21.30
C GLY A 152 12.43 14.24 -21.98
N THR A 153 12.79 13.15 -21.30
CA THR A 153 13.72 12.14 -21.83
C THR A 153 13.11 11.28 -22.94
N GLY A 154 11.77 11.16 -22.96
CA GLY A 154 11.01 10.43 -23.96
C GLY A 154 10.86 8.93 -23.67
N LEU A 155 10.15 8.25 -24.56
CA LEU A 155 9.97 6.80 -24.53
C LEU A 155 11.31 6.07 -24.69
N PRO A 156 11.43 4.84 -24.15
CA PRO A 156 12.65 4.06 -24.30
C PRO A 156 12.98 3.74 -25.76
N THR A 157 14.26 3.66 -26.12
CA THR A 157 14.70 3.30 -27.49
C THR A 157 14.71 1.79 -27.72
N THR A 158 14.67 1.00 -26.65
CA THR A 158 14.61 -0.46 -26.67
C THR A 158 13.52 -0.95 -25.73
N THR A 159 12.83 -2.03 -26.10
CA THR A 159 11.78 -2.60 -25.27
C THR A 159 12.35 -3.09 -23.96
N ARG A 160 11.86 -2.55 -22.84
CA ARG A 160 12.21 -2.93 -21.47
C ARG A 160 10.96 -2.85 -20.61
N VAL A 161 10.92 -3.63 -19.55
CA VAL A 161 9.89 -3.50 -18.50
C VAL A 161 10.41 -2.64 -17.35
N PRO A 162 9.53 -1.94 -16.61
CA PRO A 162 9.88 -1.35 -15.32
C PRO A 162 10.34 -2.40 -14.32
N ARG A 163 11.08 -1.98 -13.31
CA ARG A 163 11.59 -2.86 -12.26
C ARG A 163 11.29 -2.26 -10.89
N VAL A 164 10.85 -3.08 -9.96
CA VAL A 164 10.71 -2.67 -8.55
C VAL A 164 12.04 -2.89 -7.84
N ILE A 165 12.48 -1.91 -7.05
CA ILE A 165 13.69 -1.98 -6.24
C ILE A 165 13.26 -2.00 -4.77
N ILE A 166 13.55 -3.10 -4.10
CA ILE A 166 13.40 -3.28 -2.66
C ILE A 166 14.74 -2.95 -2.02
N ASP A 167 14.94 -1.68 -1.66
CA ASP A 167 16.15 -1.19 -0.99
C ASP A 167 16.02 -1.18 0.54
N LYS A 168 14.80 -1.36 1.06
CA LYS A 168 14.50 -1.53 2.47
C LYS A 168 13.88 -2.91 2.70
N ALA A 169 14.58 -3.77 3.46
CA ALA A 169 14.09 -5.10 3.80
C ALA A 169 12.73 -5.05 4.54
N ALA A 170 12.47 -3.99 5.31
CA ALA A 170 11.21 -3.79 6.01
C ALA A 170 10.01 -3.62 5.06
N PHE A 171 10.14 -2.80 4.01
CA PHE A 171 9.13 -2.76 2.95
C PHE A 171 9.07 -4.08 2.16
N GLY A 172 10.23 -4.73 1.96
CA GLY A 172 10.29 -6.08 1.38
C GLY A 172 9.37 -7.07 2.08
N LYS A 173 9.27 -7.04 3.42
CA LYS A 173 8.32 -7.88 4.18
C LYS A 173 6.86 -7.57 3.84
N VAL A 174 6.49 -6.31 3.61
CA VAL A 174 5.12 -5.90 3.25
C VAL A 174 4.67 -6.59 1.97
N VAL A 175 5.53 -6.59 0.94
CA VAL A 175 5.23 -7.17 -0.39
C VAL A 175 5.77 -8.59 -0.59
N GLY A 176 6.33 -9.19 0.47
CA GLY A 176 6.88 -10.55 0.42
C GLY A 176 8.09 -10.70 -0.52
N LEU A 177 8.93 -9.67 -0.67
CA LEU A 177 10.15 -9.71 -1.48
C LEU A 177 11.41 -9.49 -0.63
N THR A 178 12.45 -10.27 -0.87
CA THR A 178 13.79 -9.97 -0.34
C THR A 178 14.36 -8.69 -0.96
N SER A 179 15.32 -8.04 -0.31
CA SER A 179 16.01 -6.88 -0.89
C SER A 179 16.65 -7.25 -2.23
N GLY A 180 16.43 -6.41 -3.24
CA GLY A 180 16.85 -6.67 -4.61
C GLY A 180 16.09 -5.85 -5.63
N THR A 181 16.32 -6.14 -6.91
CA THR A 181 15.60 -5.47 -8.01
C THR A 181 14.92 -6.51 -8.88
N TYR A 182 13.62 -6.38 -9.07
CA TYR A 182 12.79 -7.36 -9.75
C TYR A 182 12.14 -6.77 -11.00
N PRO A 183 12.16 -7.48 -12.14
CA PRO A 183 12.85 -8.76 -12.36
C PRO A 183 14.40 -8.66 -12.31
N ALA A 184 15.05 -9.75 -11.88
CA ALA A 184 16.50 -9.95 -11.90
C ALA A 184 16.78 -11.16 -12.82
N PRO A 185 17.01 -10.99 -14.13
CA PRO A 185 17.61 -9.84 -14.81
C PRO A 185 16.60 -8.84 -15.43
N PRO A 186 17.05 -7.67 -15.94
CA PRO A 186 16.21 -6.78 -16.72
C PRO A 186 15.52 -7.53 -17.87
N ALA A 187 14.19 -7.47 -17.90
CA ALA A 187 13.39 -8.14 -18.91
C ALA A 187 12.98 -7.18 -20.04
N THR A 188 12.78 -7.75 -21.23
CA THR A 188 12.32 -7.04 -22.43
C THR A 188 10.89 -7.42 -22.83
N VAL A 189 10.31 -8.39 -22.13
CA VAL A 189 8.94 -8.88 -22.32
C VAL A 189 8.19 -8.84 -21.00
N ALA A 190 6.85 -8.83 -21.08
CA ALA A 190 6.01 -8.84 -19.90
C ALA A 190 6.33 -10.04 -18.99
N SER A 191 6.29 -9.80 -17.68
CA SER A 191 6.64 -10.79 -16.67
C SER A 191 5.89 -10.51 -15.38
N ALA A 192 5.74 -11.52 -14.53
CA ALA A 192 5.22 -11.36 -13.19
C ALA A 192 6.26 -11.80 -12.15
N GLN A 193 6.32 -11.09 -11.03
CA GLN A 193 7.10 -11.46 -9.85
C GLN A 193 6.16 -11.70 -8.68
N LEU A 194 6.05 -12.97 -8.27
CA LEU A 194 5.42 -13.35 -7.02
C LEU A 194 6.37 -13.08 -5.85
N SER A 195 5.80 -12.85 -4.67
CA SER A 195 6.53 -12.87 -3.40
C SER A 195 7.45 -14.10 -3.30
N ASN A 196 8.69 -13.90 -2.85
CA ASN A 196 9.66 -14.97 -2.59
C ASN A 196 9.85 -15.26 -1.09
N ILE A 197 9.21 -14.46 -0.23
CA ILE A 197 9.03 -14.69 1.21
C ILE A 197 7.55 -14.44 1.55
N ILE A 198 7.10 -14.90 2.71
CA ILE A 198 5.70 -14.70 3.13
C ILE A 198 5.45 -13.20 3.31
N PRO A 199 4.49 -12.61 2.57
CA PRO A 199 4.17 -11.20 2.74
C PRO A 199 3.46 -10.94 4.08
N GLN A 200 3.73 -9.78 4.65
CA GLN A 200 3.18 -9.32 5.92
C GLN A 200 2.65 -7.90 5.78
N ILE A 201 1.60 -7.72 4.98
CA ILE A 201 0.99 -6.40 4.80
C ILE A 201 0.35 -5.89 6.09
N HIS A 202 -0.13 -6.75 6.98
CA HIS A 202 -0.54 -6.35 8.33
C HIS A 202 0.35 -7.05 9.37
N PRO A 203 1.10 -6.29 10.20
CA PRO A 203 1.97 -6.88 11.21
C PRO A 203 1.18 -7.55 12.36
N THR A 204 -0.09 -7.17 12.56
CA THR A 204 -0.97 -7.68 13.61
C THR A 204 -2.28 -8.21 13.04
N SER A 205 -2.50 -9.52 13.10
CA SER A 205 -3.72 -10.17 12.58
C SER A 205 -4.93 -10.05 13.52
N SER A 206 -4.69 -9.93 14.84
CA SER A 206 -5.73 -9.78 15.85
C SER A 206 -5.14 -9.37 17.20
N TYR A 207 -5.85 -8.53 17.96
CA TYR A 207 -5.56 -8.32 19.38
C TYR A 207 -6.56 -9.13 20.21
N ILE A 208 -6.04 -9.96 21.11
CA ILE A 208 -6.84 -10.62 22.15
C ILE A 208 -6.52 -9.89 23.45
N VAL A 209 -7.49 -9.12 23.93
CA VAL A 209 -7.41 -8.49 25.25
C VAL A 209 -8.01 -9.48 26.25
N ASN A 210 -7.14 -10.21 26.96
CA ASN A 210 -7.51 -11.09 28.07
C ASN A 210 -7.61 -10.31 29.38
#